data_AF-A0A4U2ZFU3-F1
#
_entry.id   AF-A0A4U2ZFU3-F1
#
_cell.length_a   1.000
_cell.length_b   1.000
_cell.length_c   1.000
_cell.angle_alpha   90.00
_cell.angle_beta   90.00
_cell.angle_gamma   90.00
#
_symmetry.space_group_name_H-M   'P 1'
#
loop_
_entity.id
_entity.type
_entity.pdbx_description
1 polymer ?
#
loop_
_entity_poly.entity_id
_entity_poly.type
_entity_poly.pdbx_seq_one_letter_code
_entity_poly.pdbx_strand_id
1 'polypeptide(L)' 'STLNMLSDRYNLIEVSKKEQFTLATNVLSLGNEKIISLPSNTKTNKELRLRGYEVIEIDFGEIIKSGGSFRCCTLPLQRE' A
#
# COMPACT_ATOMS: atom_id res chain seq x y z
N SER A 1 -19.34 -7.74 13.26
CA SER A 1 -18.10 -7.03 13.65
C SER A 1 -17.83 -5.93 12.65
N THR A 2 -16.97 -4.94 12.96
CA THR A 2 -16.55 -3.90 12.00
C THR A 2 -15.96 -4.50 10.72
N LEU A 3 -15.27 -5.64 10.83
CA LEU A 3 -14.70 -6.36 9.70
C LEU A 3 -15.78 -6.79 8.69
N ASN A 4 -16.88 -7.39 9.16
CA ASN A 4 -17.97 -7.84 8.29
C ASN A 4 -18.63 -6.65 7.56
N MET A 5 -18.83 -5.53 8.26
CA MET A 5 -19.39 -4.32 7.65
C MET A 5 -18.48 -3.75 6.53
N LEU A 6 -17.16 -3.87 6.68
CA LEU A 6 -16.21 -3.41 5.67
C LEU A 6 -16.12 -4.37 4.48
N SER A 7 -16.16 -5.69 4.71
CA SER A 7 -16.13 -6.67 3.62
C SER A 7 -17.34 -6.59 2.70
N ASP A 8 -18.49 -6.12 3.20
CA ASP A 8 -19.69 -5.92 2.36
C ASP A 8 -19.56 -4.76 1.38
N ARG A 9 -18.61 -3.84 1.59
CA ARG A 9 -18.46 -2.59 0.80
C ARG A 9 -17.12 -2.47 0.09
N TYR A 10 -16.10 -3.18 0.57
CA TYR A 10 -14.73 -3.02 0.11
C TYR A 10 -14.06 -4.37 -0.13
N ASN A 11 -13.22 -4.42 -1.15
CA ASN A 11 -12.28 -5.50 -1.32
C ASN A 11 -11.18 -5.39 -0.26
N LEU A 12 -11.15 -6.34 0.66
CA LEU A 12 -10.15 -6.38 1.71
C LEU A 12 -8.88 -7.11 1.21
N ILE A 13 -7.73 -6.59 1.60
CA ILE A 13 -6.43 -7.24 1.43
C ILE A 13 -5.91 -7.49 2.84
N GLU A 14 -5.72 -8.76 3.20
CA GLU A 14 -5.13 -9.11 4.47
C GLU A 14 -3.61 -8.89 4.40
N VAL A 15 -3.08 -8.13 5.37
CA VAL A 15 -1.66 -7.84 5.47
C VAL A 15 -1.06 -8.73 6.55
N SER A 16 0.00 -9.48 6.20
CA SER A 16 0.68 -10.33 7.17
C SER A 16 1.38 -9.51 8.26
N LYS A 17 1.54 -10.06 9.47
CA LYS A 17 2.28 -9.39 10.56
C LYS A 17 3.66 -8.90 10.13
N LYS A 18 4.38 -9.66 9.30
CA LYS A 18 5.69 -9.26 8.76
C LYS A 18 5.59 -7.99 7.91
N GLU A 19 4.61 -7.95 7.00
CA GLU A 19 4.40 -6.82 6.09
C GLU A 19 3.79 -5.59 6.80
N GLN A 20 3.14 -5.81 7.94
CA GLN A 20 2.71 -4.72 8.81
C GLN A 20 3.93 -3.93 9.36
N PHE A 21 5.03 -4.62 9.71
CA PHE A 21 6.25 -3.97 10.19
C PHE A 21 6.99 -3.19 9.09
N THR A 22 6.82 -3.57 7.82
CA THR A 22 7.35 -2.84 6.66
C THR A 22 6.36 -1.82 6.10
N LEU A 23 5.31 -1.50 6.86
CA LEU A 23 4.31 -0.48 6.52
C LEU A 23 3.64 -0.73 5.16
N ALA A 24 3.26 -1.98 4.86
CA ALA A 24 2.65 -2.35 3.58
C ALA A 24 1.35 -1.62 3.23
N THR A 25 0.68 -1.00 4.20
CA THR A 25 -0.51 -0.17 3.99
C THR A 25 -0.18 1.29 3.65
N ASN A 26 1.09 1.69 3.72
CA ASN A 26 1.56 3.07 3.55
C ASN A 26 2.06 3.33 2.12
N VAL A 27 1.28 2.86 1.15
CA VAL A 27 1.53 3.02 -0.28
C VAL A 27 1.08 4.40 -0.79
N LEU A 28 1.66 4.87 -1.89
CA LEU A 28 1.18 6.07 -2.57
C LEU A 28 0.32 5.69 -3.79
N SER A 29 -0.96 6.04 -3.76
CA SER A 29 -1.83 5.94 -4.92
C SER A 29 -1.65 7.15 -5.84
N LEU A 30 -1.29 6.91 -7.10
CA LEU A 30 -1.10 7.93 -8.13
C LEU A 30 -2.38 8.23 -8.93
N GLY A 31 -3.45 7.47 -8.73
CA GLY A 31 -4.61 7.46 -9.64
C GLY A 31 -4.38 6.53 -10.83
N ASN A 32 -5.39 6.38 -11.69
CA ASN A 32 -5.33 5.51 -12.88
C ASN A 32 -4.79 4.10 -12.59
N GLU A 33 -5.26 3.51 -11.49
CA GLU A 33 -4.87 2.16 -11.04
C GLU A 33 -3.36 1.99 -10.78
N LYS A 34 -2.61 3.08 -10.61
CA LYS A 34 -1.16 3.06 -10.31
C LYS A 34 -0.88 3.30 -8.83
N ILE A 35 0.04 2.50 -8.28
CA ILE A 35 0.46 2.54 -6.88
C ILE A 35 1.97 2.44 -6.80
N ILE A 36 2.59 3.27 -5.95
CA ILE A 36 3.99 3.11 -5.51
C ILE A 36 4.03 2.35 -4.20
N SER A 37 4.83 1.29 -4.15
CA SER A 37 5.00 0.42 -2.97
C SER A 37 6.46 -0.01 -2.77
N LEU A 38 6.78 -0.52 -1.58
CA LEU A 38 8.09 -1.08 -1.28
C LEU A 38 8.23 -2.49 -1.88
N PRO A 39 9.40 -2.86 -2.44
CA PRO A 39 9.67 -4.20 -2.96
C PRO A 39 9.51 -5.32 -1.93
N SER A 40 9.74 -5.01 -0.65
CA SER A 40 9.65 -5.98 0.45
C SER A 40 8.23 -6.46 0.76
N ASN A 41 7.20 -5.73 0.31
CA ASN A 41 5.79 -6.04 0.56
C ASN A 41 5.21 -7.01 -0.48
N THR A 42 5.94 -8.09 -0.75
CA THR A 42 5.69 -9.04 -1.84
C THR A 42 4.27 -9.58 -1.93
N LYS A 43 3.63 -9.94 -0.79
CA LYS A 43 2.27 -10.49 -0.78
C LYS A 43 1.25 -9.39 -1.05
N THR A 44 1.38 -8.25 -0.36
CA THR A 44 0.52 -7.09 -0.59
C THR A 44 0.61 -6.61 -2.05
N ASN A 45 1.83 -6.51 -2.61
CA ASN A 45 2.06 -6.12 -4.01
C ASN A 45 1.43 -7.13 -4.98
N LYS A 46 1.49 -8.43 -4.68
CA LYS A 46 0.82 -9.47 -5.49
C LYS A 46 -0.70 -9.32 -5.45
N GLU A 47 -1.29 -9.09 -4.27
CA GLU A 47 -2.74 -8.92 -4.13
C GLU A 47 -3.26 -7.68 -4.86
N LEU A 48 -2.48 -6.59 -4.86
CA LEU A 48 -2.78 -5.38 -5.63
C LEU A 48 -2.75 -5.67 -7.15
N ARG A 49 -1.71 -6.35 -7.63
CA ARG A 49 -1.61 -6.73 -9.06
C ARG A 49 -2.75 -7.63 -9.51
N LEU A 50 -3.15 -8.60 -8.68
CA LEU A 50 -4.28 -9.48 -8.97
C LEU A 50 -5.61 -8.72 -9.09
N ARG A 51 -5.71 -7.52 -8.51
CA ARG A 51 -6.89 -6.63 -8.58
C ARG A 51 -6.78 -5.58 -9.68
N GLY A 52 -5.79 -5.68 -10.58
CA GLY A 52 -5.64 -4.81 -11.74
C GLY A 52 -4.74 -3.59 -11.53
N TYR A 53 -4.15 -3.42 -10.34
CA TYR A 53 -3.26 -2.28 -10.11
C TYR A 53 -1.89 -2.48 -10.75
N GLU A 54 -1.38 -1.43 -11.37
CA GLU A 54 0.03 -1.30 -11.70
C GLU A 54 0.81 -0.91 -10.45
N VAL A 55 1.62 -1.84 -9.93
CA VAL A 55 2.46 -1.61 -8.75
C VAL A 55 3.89 -1.30 -9.18
N ILE A 56 4.27 -0.04 -8.98
CA ILE A 56 5.62 0.49 -9.19
C ILE A 56 6.40 0.28 -7.88
N GLU A 57 7.35 -0.64 -7.90
CA GLU A 57 8.16 -0.97 -6.72
C GLU A 57 9.40 -0.08 -6.68
N ILE A 58 9.55 0.73 -5.63
CA ILE A 58 10.69 1.62 -5.42
C ILE A 58 11.32 1.30 -4.07
N ASP A 59 12.64 1.06 -4.05
CA ASP A 59 13.33 0.90 -2.77
C ASP A 59 13.39 2.23 -2.03
N PHE A 60 12.84 2.21 -0.82
CA PHE A 60 12.72 3.35 0.07
C PHE A 60 13.00 2.93 1.52
N GLY A 61 13.84 1.91 1.69
CA GLY A 61 14.09 1.23 2.98
C GLY A 61 14.65 2.11 4.09
N GLU A 62 15.41 3.16 3.77
CA GLU A 62 15.98 4.07 4.78
C GLU A 62 14.91 4.86 5.53
N ILE A 63 13.79 5.21 4.88
CA ILE A 63 12.69 5.97 5.50
C ILE A 63 11.83 5.09 6.41
N ILE A 64 11.79 3.78 6.17
CA ILE A 64 11.12 2.81 7.05
C ILE A 64 11.76 2.83 8.45
N LYS A 65 13.08 3.05 8.54
CA LYS A 65 13.80 3.12 9.83
C LYS A 65 13.31 4.28 10.71
N SER A 66 12.75 5.32 10.10
CA SER A 66 12.12 6.45 10.79
C SER A 66 10.62 6.24 11.06
N GLY A 67 10.06 5.07 10.72
CA GLY A 67 8.64 4.75 10.88
C GLY A 67 7.73 5.34 9.80
N GLY A 68 8.29 5.82 8.69
CA GLY A 68 7.54 6.39 7.56
C GLY A 68 7.61 5.53 6.30
N SER A 69 6.70 5.80 5.36
CA SER A 69 6.80 5.32 3.97
C SER A 69 6.21 6.35 3.01
N PHE A 70 5.93 5.97 1.76
CA PHE A 70 5.56 6.89 0.68
C PHE A 70 4.43 7.84 1.03
N ARG A 71 3.34 7.36 1.67
CA ARG A 71 2.21 8.25 2.00
C ARG A 71 2.55 9.25 3.09
N CYS A 72 3.42 8.91 4.04
CA CYS A 72 3.88 9.83 5.09
C CYS A 72 4.79 10.94 4.55
N CYS A 73 5.48 10.71 3.42
CA CYS A 73 6.46 11.64 2.86
C CYS A 73 5.92 12.42 1.66
N THR A 74 4.62 12.34 1.39
CA THR A 74 3.99 13.00 0.23
C THR A 74 2.76 13.79 0.63
N LEU A 75 2.60 14.95 -0.01
CA LEU A 75 1.41 15.81 0.10
C LEU A 75 0.90 16.08 -1.32
N PRO A 76 -0.15 15.40 -1.79
CA PRO A 76 -0.69 15.66 -3.11
C PRO A 76 -1.32 17.05 -3.12
N LEU A 77 -0.74 17.97 -3.91
CA LEU A 77 -1.26 19.34 -4.05
C LEU A 77 -2.50 19.38 -4.96
N GLN A 78 -2.61 18.45 -5.89
CA GLN A 78 -3.74 18.30 -6.81
C GLN A 78 -4.00 16.81 -7.07
N ARG A 79 -5.27 16.43 -7.19
CA ARG A 79 -5.75 15.11 -7.63
C ARG A 79 -7.00 15.33 -8.48
N GLU A 80 -7.13 14.54 -9.55
CA GLU A 80 -8.30 14.49 -10.44
C GLU A 80 -9.14 13.25 -10.15
#